data_AF-A0AAP0C5C9-F1
#
_entry.id   AF-A0AAP0C5C9-F1
#
_cell.length_a   1.000
_cell.length_b   1.000
_cell.length_c   1.000
_cell.angle_alpha   90.00
_cell.angle_beta   90.00
_cell.angle_gamma   90.00
#
_symmetry.space_group_name_H-M   'P 1'
#
loop_
_entity.id
_entity.type
_entity.pdbx_description
1 polymer ?
#
loop_
_entity_poly.entity_id
_entity_poly.type
_entity_poly.pdbx_seq_one_letter_code
_entity_poly.pdbx_strand_id
1 'polypeptide(L)' 'MKHFGKYGEIVDSVIMKDRHIQQPRGFGFITYGYPSVVDQVIEENHIINGKQVIILAKFLKHCFKILKPQCIY' A
#
# COMPACT_ATOMS: atom_id res chain seq x y z
N MET A 1 0.43 -3.60 8.32
CA MET A 1 0.82 -4.87 7.67
C MET A 1 -0.20 -5.98 7.83
N LYS A 2 -0.89 -6.14 8.97
CA LYS A 2 -1.87 -7.23 9.19
C LYS A 2 -2.94 -7.38 8.08
N HIS A 3 -3.45 -6.29 7.50
CA HIS A 3 -4.47 -6.37 6.44
C HIS A 3 -3.93 -6.90 5.11
N PHE A 4 -2.67 -6.59 4.78
CA PHE A 4 -2.05 -6.94 3.50
C PHE A 4 -1.30 -8.27 3.54
N GLY A 5 -0.81 -8.68 4.72
CA GLY A 5 -0.15 -9.98 4.88
C GLY A 5 -1.07 -11.19 4.66
N LYS A 6 -2.40 -11.01 4.61
CA LYS A 6 -3.35 -12.10 4.30
C LYS A 6 -3.35 -12.48 2.82
N TYR A 7 -2.95 -11.57 1.93
CA TYR A 7 -2.94 -11.81 0.49
C TYR A 7 -1.67 -12.52 0.04
N GLY A 8 -0.55 -12.28 0.73
CA GLY A 8 0.71 -12.93 0.43
C GLY A 8 1.87 -12.38 1.25
N GLU A 9 3.03 -12.95 1.00
CA GLU A 9 4.28 -12.56 1.65
C GLU A 9 4.75 -11.17 1.18
N ILE A 10 4.79 -10.24 2.14
CA ILE A 10 5.31 -8.88 1.93
C ILE A 10 6.83 -8.93 2.06
N VAL A 11 7.53 -8.64 0.97
CA VAL A 11 9.00 -8.56 0.92
C VAL A 11 9.49 -7.24 1.49
N ASP A 12 8.82 -6.14 1.15
CA ASP A 12 9.19 -4.81 1.63
C ASP A 12 7.97 -3.89 1.76
N SER A 13 8.06 -2.90 2.64
CA SER A 13 7.05 -1.85 2.74
C SER A 13 7.68 -0.53 3.17
N VAL A 14 7.39 0.53 2.41
CA VAL A 14 7.97 1.85 2.62
C VAL A 14 6.87 2.89 2.69
N ILE A 15 6.79 3.62 3.80
CA ILE A 15 5.87 4.75 3.95
C ILE A 15 6.61 6.03 3.58
N MET A 16 6.08 6.77 2.59
CA MET A 16 6.66 8.05 2.22
C MET A 16 6.23 9.12 3.21
N LYS A 17 7.21 9.57 3.98
CA LYS A 17 7.08 10.72 4.89
C LYS A 17 7.73 11.93 4.24
N ASP A 18 7.11 13.09 4.42
CA ASP A 18 7.71 14.36 4.01
C ASP A 18 8.92 14.66 4.90
N ARG A 19 10.06 15.02 4.30
CA ARG A 19 11.32 15.24 5.03
C ARG A 19 11.33 16.58 5.80
N HIS A 20 10.48 17.54 5.45
CA HIS A 20 10.46 18.86 6.09
C HIS A 20 9.54 18.90 7.31
N ILE A 21 8.36 18.31 7.20
CA ILE A 21 7.32 18.33 8.26
C ILE A 21 7.17 16.99 8.99
N GLN A 22 7.98 15.97 8.65
CA GLN A 22 7.85 14.57 9.12
C GLN A 22 6.46 13.96 8.96
N GLN A 23 5.59 14.61 8.19
CA GLN A 23 4.20 14.21 8.05
C GLN A 23 4.08 13.18 6.92
N PRO A 24 3.34 12.07 7.11
CA PRO A 24 3.12 11.10 6.05
C PRO A 24 2.42 11.78 4.86
N ARG A 25 2.97 11.63 3.65
CA ARG A 25 2.41 12.24 2.42
C ARG A 25 1.09 11.60 1.96
N GLY A 26 0.45 10.81 2.83
CA GLY A 26 -0.76 10.07 2.49
C GLY A 26 -0.51 8.93 1.51
N PHE A 27 0.73 8.43 1.35
CA PHE A 27 0.96 7.24 0.54
C PHE A 27 2.15 6.40 0.98
N GLY A 28 2.12 5.13 0.62
CA GLY A 28 3.20 4.17 0.84
C GLY A 28 3.32 3.20 -0.33
N PHE A 29 4.39 2.43 -0.32
CA PHE A 29 4.65 1.34 -1.25
C PHE A 29 4.73 0.04 -0.48
N ILE A 30 4.16 -1.02 -1.04
CA ILE A 30 4.33 -2.38 -0.56
C ILE A 30 4.80 -3.21 -1.75
N THR A 31 5.77 -4.08 -1.47
CA THR A 31 6.35 -5.03 -2.41
C THR A 31 6.02 -6.43 -1.94
N TYR A 32 5.30 -7.20 -2.78
CA TYR A 32 5.07 -8.62 -2.53
C TYR A 32 6.12 -9.48 -3.23
N GLY A 33 6.30 -10.71 -2.76
CA GLY A 33 7.15 -11.70 -3.44
C GLY A 33 6.62 -12.13 -4.80
N TYR A 34 5.29 -12.13 -4.95
CA TYR A 34 4.59 -12.59 -6.16
C TYR A 34 3.71 -11.50 -6.77
N PRO A 35 3.75 -11.32 -8.11
CA PRO A 35 2.94 -10.32 -8.81
C PRO A 35 1.44 -10.69 -8.84
N SER A 36 1.10 -11.98 -8.83
CA SER A 36 -0.29 -12.45 -8.81
C SER A 36 -1.09 -11.96 -7.60
N VAL A 37 -0.41 -11.75 -6.47
CA VAL A 37 -1.00 -11.19 -5.25
C VAL A 37 -1.39 -9.72 -5.45
N VAL A 38 -0.59 -8.97 -6.22
CA VAL A 38 -0.82 -7.55 -6.49
C VAL A 38 -2.12 -7.37 -7.28
N ASP A 39 -2.36 -8.21 -8.29
CA ASP A 39 -3.56 -8.13 -9.14
C ASP A 39 -4.83 -8.36 -8.31
N GLN A 40 -4.85 -9.39 -7.47
CA GLN A 40 -5.96 -9.67 -6.55
C GLN A 40 -6.22 -8.52 -5.58
N VAL A 41 -5.14 -7.92 -5.06
CA VAL A 41 -5.22 -6.78 -4.15
C VAL A 41 -5.72 -5.53 -4.87
N ILE A 42 -5.49 -5.36 -6.17
CA ILE A 42 -5.97 -4.18 -6.90
C ILE A 42 -7.46 -4.27 -7.24
N GLU A 43 -7.96 -5.47 -7.52
CA GLU A 43 -9.38 -5.69 -7.83
C GLU A 43 -10.29 -5.46 -6.61
N GLU A 44 -9.79 -5.70 -5.41
CA GLU A 44 -10.57 -5.56 -4.18
C GLU A 44 -10.53 -4.14 -3.60
N ASN A 45 -11.63 -3.70 -2.97
CA ASN A 45 -11.66 -2.43 -2.26
C ASN A 45 -11.15 -2.60 -0.82
N HIS A 46 -10.08 -1.88 -0.46
CA HIS A 46 -9.43 -2.02 0.85
C HIS A 46 -9.87 -0.90 1.78
N ILE A 47 -10.40 -1.29 2.95
CA ILE A 47 -10.74 -0.36 4.03
C ILE A 47 -9.78 -0.59 5.19
N ILE A 48 -8.96 0.41 5.49
CA ILE A 48 -7.94 0.38 6.55
C ILE A 48 -8.28 1.43 7.58
N ASN A 49 -8.52 1.02 8.81
CA ASN A 49 -8.94 1.90 9.92
C ASN A 49 -10.18 2.75 9.57
N GLY A 50 -11.16 2.15 8.89
CA GLY A 50 -12.39 2.84 8.47
C GLY A 50 -12.21 3.81 7.29
N LYS A 51 -11.02 3.85 6.65
CA LYS A 51 -10.77 4.65 5.47
C LYS A 51 -10.51 3.78 4.25
N GLN A 52 -11.20 4.07 3.16
CA GLN A 52 -10.93 3.44 1.88
C GLN A 52 -9.56 3.89 1.38
N VAL A 53 -8.71 2.93 1.00
CA VAL A 53 -7.41 3.20 0.40
C VAL A 53 -7.45 2.81 -1.07
N ILE A 54 -6.80 3.61 -1.90
CA ILE A 54 -6.72 3.35 -3.34
C ILE A 54 -5.38 2.66 -3.60
N ILE A 55 -5.43 1.55 -4.32
CA ILE A 55 -4.25 0.78 -4.70
C ILE A 55 -3.98 0.99 -6.18
N LEU A 56 -2.78 1.45 -6.51
CA LEU A 56 -2.33 1.65 -7.88
C LEU A 56 -1.14 0.73 -8.16
N ALA A 57 -1.29 -0.18 -9.12
CA ALA A 57 -0.16 -0.93 -9.68
C ALA A 57 0.88 0.04 -10.26
N LYS A 58 2.16 -0.26 -10.06
CA LYS A 58 3.24 0.35 -10.83
C LYS A 58 3.79 -0.66 -11.83
N PHE A 59 4.37 -0.16 -12.92
CA PHE A 59 4.97 -0.97 -14.00
C PHE A 59 6.04 -1.98 -13.51
N LEU A 60 6.63 -1.75 -12.34
CA LEU A 60 7.40 -2.78 -11.62
C LEU A 60 6.41 -3.80 -11.04
N LYS A 61 6.24 -4.92 -11.74
CA LYS A 61 5.21 -5.95 -11.53
C LYS A 61 4.99 -6.42 -10.08
N HIS A 62 5.95 -6.19 -9.17
CA HIS A 62 5.92 -6.68 -7.79
C HIS A 62 5.65 -5.56 -6.76
N CYS A 63 5.48 -4.30 -7.20
CA CYS A 63 5.33 -3.12 -6.34
C CYS A 63 4.05 -2.35 -6.65
N PHE A 64 3.30 -1.95 -5.63
CA PHE A 64 2.12 -1.10 -5.77
C PHE A 64 2.15 0.08 -4.80
N LYS A 65 1.46 1.15 -5.19
CA LYS A 65 1.29 2.38 -4.39
C LYS A 65 -0.04 2.31 -3.65
N ILE A 66 0.01 2.40 -2.33
CA ILE A 66 -1.18 2.62 -1.50
C ILE A 66 -1.33 4.12 -1.29
N LEU A 67 -2.42 4.68 -1.77
CA LEU A 67 -2.84 6.04 -1.49
C LEU A 67 -3.83 6.01 -0.31
N LYS A 68 -3.44 6.62 0.81
CA LYS A 68 -4.35 6.98 1.89
C LYS A 68 -4.94 8.36 1.60
N PRO A 69 -6.26 8.49 1.43
CA PRO A 69 -6.90 9.79 1.48
C PRO A 69 -6.77 10.30 2.92
N GLN A 70 -5.81 11.20 3.11
CA GLN A 70 -5.51 12.03 4.28
C GLN A 70 -5.85 11.45 5.69
N CYS A 71 -4.80 11.44 6.53
CA CYS A 71 -4.83 11.19 7.98
C CYS A 71 -4.96 9.71 8.39
N ILE A 72 -3.84 9.01 8.57
CA ILE A 72 -3.77 7.91 9.53
C ILE A 72 -2.39 7.99 10.20
N TYR A 73 -2.32 8.81 11.24
CA TYR A 73 -1.67 8.50 12.52
C TYR A 73 -2.62 8.98 13.61
#